data_AF-A0A9W6R0N9-F1
#
_entry.id   AF-A0A9W6R0N9-F1
#
_cell.length_a   1.000
_cell.length_b   1.000
_cell.length_c   1.000
_cell.angle_alpha   90.00
_cell.angle_beta   90.00
_cell.angle_gamma   90.00
#
_symmetry.space_group_name_H-M   'P 1'
#
loop_
_entity.id
_entity.type
_entity.pdbx_description
1 polymer ?
#
loop_
_entity_poly.entity_id
_entity_poly.type
_entity_poly.pdbx_seq_one_letter_code
_entity_poly.pdbx_strand_id
1 'polypeptide(L)' 'MDRRDDVGGQSTAIADSPWQQWPDALRAQGQQVLAQLRAGRPGVAVELIDELMADLAARRETLADSANRVFEPSTDDRNP' A
#
# COMPACT_ATOMS: atom_id res chain seq x y z
N MET A 1 -0.09 -36.32 -15.03
CA MET A 1 -0.94 -35.19 -14.62
C MET A 1 -0.12 -34.37 -13.63
N ASP A 2 0.78 -33.53 -14.14
CA ASP A 2 1.60 -32.65 -13.30
C ASP A 2 0.84 -31.36 -13.08
N ARG A 3 0.14 -31.30 -11.95
CA ARG A 3 -0.48 -30.08 -11.42
C ARG A 3 0.68 -29.21 -10.94
N ARG A 4 1.16 -28.30 -11.80
CA ARG A 4 2.04 -27.21 -11.38
C ARG A 4 1.29 -26.44 -10.30
N ASP A 5 1.85 -26.46 -9.10
CA ASP A 5 1.45 -25.59 -8.02
C ASP A 5 1.54 -24.14 -8.51
N ASP A 6 0.36 -23.54 -8.63
CA ASP A 6 0.14 -22.14 -8.93
C ASP A 6 0.61 -21.34 -7.71
N VAL A 7 1.91 -21.02 -7.65
CA VAL A 7 2.47 -20.06 -6.68
C VAL A 7 2.21 -18.64 -7.20
N GLY A 8 0.96 -18.37 -7.56
CA GLY A 8 0.44 -17.03 -7.77
C GLY A 8 0.18 -16.41 -6.41
N GLY A 9 1.24 -16.05 -5.70
CA GLY A 9 1.13 -15.17 -4.54
C GLY A 9 0.53 -13.86 -5.02
N GLN A 10 -0.80 -13.74 -4.93
CA GLN A 10 -1.49 -12.48 -5.13
C GLN A 10 -0.94 -11.52 -4.08
N SER A 11 0.06 -10.72 -4.47
CA SER A 11 0.50 -9.57 -3.70
C SER A 11 -0.67 -8.61 -3.64
N THR A 12 -1.53 -8.79 -2.63
CA THR A 12 -2.54 -7.81 -2.30
C THR A 12 -1.79 -6.52 -2.02
N ALA A 13 -2.02 -5.48 -2.83
CA ALA A 13 -1.32 -4.22 -2.69
C ALA A 13 -1.47 -3.72 -1.25
N ILE A 14 -0.42 -3.14 -0.68
CA ILE A 14 -0.49 -2.60 0.69
C ILE A 14 -1.56 -1.51 0.76
N ALA A 15 -1.78 -0.82 -0.37
CA ALA A 15 -2.85 0.14 -0.56
C ALA A 15 -4.25 -0.41 -0.30
N ASP A 16 -4.49 -1.72 -0.39
CA ASP A 16 -5.80 -2.34 -0.12
C ASP A 16 -5.97 -2.81 1.32
N SER A 17 -4.89 -2.83 2.10
CA SER A 17 -4.94 -3.30 3.50
C SER A 17 -5.79 -2.37 4.37
N PRO A 18 -6.60 -2.88 5.31
CA PRO A 18 -7.31 -2.04 6.27
C PRO A 18 -6.35 -1.14 7.05
N TRP A 19 -6.76 0.08 7.41
CA TRP A 19 -5.92 1.05 8.13
C TRP A 19 -5.28 0.50 9.41
N GLN A 20 -5.98 -0.38 10.12
CA GLN A 20 -5.47 -1.03 11.33
C GLN A 20 -4.34 -2.04 11.06
N GLN A 21 -4.33 -2.67 9.88
CA GLN A 21 -3.34 -3.70 9.49
C GLN A 21 -2.22 -3.12 8.63
N TRP A 22 -2.39 -1.90 8.13
CA TRP A 22 -1.42 -1.22 7.27
C TRP A 22 0.00 -1.13 7.86
N PRO A 23 0.21 -0.83 9.16
CA PRO A 23 1.56 -0.83 9.74
C PRO A 23 2.27 -2.19 9.66
N ASP A 24 1.52 -3.27 9.83
CA ASP A 24 2.08 -4.63 9.76
C ASP A 24 2.36 -5.05 8.31
N ALA A 25 1.50 -4.65 7.36
CA ALA A 25 1.74 -4.84 5.94
C ALA A 25 3.02 -4.11 5.48
N LEU A 26 3.22 -2.85 5.89
CA LEU A 26 4.44 -2.08 5.60
C LEU A 26 5.68 -2.78 6.15
N ARG A 27 5.60 -3.30 7.38
CA ARG A 27 6.71 -4.07 7.98
C ARG A 27 7.01 -5.33 7.17
N ALA A 28 5.99 -6.05 6.71
CA ALA A 28 6.16 -7.26 5.91
C ALA A 28 6.85 -6.97 4.57
N GLN A 29 6.46 -5.92 3.83
CA GLN A 29 7.16 -5.53 2.59
C GLN A 29 8.61 -5.12 2.86
N GLY A 30 8.86 -4.33 3.91
CA GLY A 30 10.23 -3.96 4.29
C GLY A 30 11.12 -5.19 4.56
N GLN A 31 10.56 -6.22 5.20
CA GLN A 31 11.26 -7.49 5.40
C GLN A 31 11.50 -8.24 4.09
N GLN A 32 10.57 -8.21 3.13
CA GLN A 32 10.75 -8.81 1.81
C GLN A 32 11.87 -8.12 1.02
N VAL A 33 11.93 -6.78 1.03
CA VAL A 33 13.03 -6.01 0.43
C VAL A 33 14.37 -6.45 1.01
N LEU A 34 14.48 -6.51 2.34
CA LEU A 34 15.70 -6.96 3.02
C LEU A 34 16.06 -8.41 2.66
N ALA A 35 15.06 -9.29 2.50
CA ALA A 35 15.28 -10.68 2.09
C ALA A 35 15.84 -10.76 0.66
N GLN A 36 15.33 -9.97 -0.30
CA GLN A 36 15.85 -9.95 -1.67
C GLN A 36 17.27 -9.39 -1.72
N LEU A 37 17.58 -8.34 -0.95
CA LEU A 37 18.94 -7.80 -0.84
C LEU A 37 19.91 -8.86 -0.30
N ARG A 38 19.54 -9.57 0.77
CA ARG A 38 20.35 -10.65 1.37
C ARG A 38 20.53 -11.84 0.43
N ALA A 39 19.56 -12.10 -0.44
CA ALA A 39 19.63 -13.13 -1.47
C ALA A 39 20.48 -12.72 -2.69
N GLY A 40 21.10 -11.52 -2.68
CA GLY A 40 21.90 -11.03 -3.80
C GLY A 40 21.06 -10.64 -5.02
N ARG A 41 19.78 -10.30 -4.81
CA ARG A 41 18.83 -9.92 -5.87
C ARG A 41 18.45 -8.44 -5.76
N PRO A 42 19.39 -7.50 -5.99
CA PRO A 42 19.13 -6.07 -5.79
C PRO A 42 18.11 -5.50 -6.79
N GLY A 43 18.02 -6.03 -8.01
CA GLY A 43 17.03 -5.57 -9.00
C GLY A 43 15.59 -5.78 -8.51
N VAL A 44 15.29 -6.98 -8.01
CA VAL A 44 13.97 -7.30 -7.43
C VAL A 44 13.71 -6.47 -6.17
N ALA A 45 14.74 -6.20 -5.37
CA ALA A 45 14.58 -5.32 -4.21
C ALA A 45 14.21 -3.88 -4.60
N VAL A 46 14.75 -3.36 -5.71
CA VAL A 46 14.38 -2.04 -6.23
C VAL A 46 12.93 -2.03 -6.71
N GLU A 47 12.50 -3.04 -7.47
CA GLU A 47 11.11 -3.17 -7.92
C GLU A 47 10.12 -3.14 -6.73
N LEU A 48 10.43 -3.90 -5.66
CA LEU A 48 9.61 -3.90 -4.44
C LEU A 48 9.60 -2.55 -3.71
N ILE A 49 10.71 -1.79 -3.75
CA ILE A 49 10.76 -0.44 -3.16
C ILE A 49 9.90 0.52 -3.98
N ASP A 50 9.95 0.44 -5.31
CA ASP A 50 9.15 1.29 -6.19
C ASP A 50 7.66 1.02 -6.01
N GLU A 51 7.26 -0.25 -5.91
CA GLU A 51 5.88 -0.65 -5.57
C GLU A 51 5.44 -0.09 -4.20
N LEU A 52 6.30 -0.23 -3.17
CA LEU A 52 6.02 0.33 -1.84
C LEU A 52 5.83 1.86 -1.89
N MET A 53 6.67 2.58 -2.64
CA MET A 53 6.54 4.03 -2.77
C MET A 53 5.25 4.43 -3.48
N ALA A 54 4.84 3.69 -4.52
CA ALA A 54 3.58 3.92 -5.21
C ALA A 54 2.37 3.72 -4.27
N ASP A 55 2.38 2.64 -3.48
CA ASP A 55 1.33 2.35 -2.49
C ASP A 55 1.25 3.46 -1.42
N LEU A 56 2.40 3.91 -0.91
CA LEU A 56 2.47 5.01 0.06
C LEU A 56 1.91 6.32 -0.52
N ALA A 57 2.18 6.61 -1.79
CA ALA A 57 1.68 7.80 -2.46
C ALA A 57 0.14 7.76 -2.59
N ALA A 58 -0.43 6.66 -3.09
CA ALA A 58 -1.88 6.47 -3.19
C ALA A 58 -2.58 6.58 -1.82
N ARG A 59 -1.96 6.00 -0.79
CA ARG A 59 -2.48 6.06 0.58
C ARG A 59 -2.47 7.48 1.16
N ARG A 60 -1.43 8.26 0.85
CA ARG A 60 -1.34 9.68 1.22
C ARG A 60 -2.44 10.51 0.56
N GLU A 61 -2.74 10.27 -0.72
CA GLU A 61 -3.84 10.95 -1.42
C GLU A 61 -5.18 10.67 -0.75
N THR A 62 -5.45 9.42 -0.39
CA THR A 62 -6.66 9.04 0.34
C THR A 62 -6.80 9.79 1.67
N LEU A 63 -5.70 9.97 2.41
CA LEU A 63 -5.70 10.75 3.66
C LEU A 63 -5.97 12.23 3.40
N ALA A 64 -5.33 12.81 2.39
CA ALA A 64 -5.54 14.22 2.02
C ALA A 64 -7.00 14.48 1.63
N ASP A 65 -7.60 13.59 0.83
CA ASP A 65 -9.01 13.69 0.45
C ASP A 65 -9.95 13.56 1.65
N SER A 66 -9.67 12.61 2.56
CA SER A 66 -10.47 12.45 3.77
C SER A 66 -10.40 13.68 4.69
N ALA A 67 -9.22 14.30 4.82
CA ALA A 67 -9.03 15.52 5.60
C ALA A 67 -9.76 16.71 4.97
N ASN A 68 -9.69 16.86 3.65
CA ASN A 68 -10.37 17.94 2.93
C ASN A 68 -11.91 17.81 3.03
N ARG A 69 -12.45 16.60 2.95
CA ARG A 69 -13.91 16.35 3.09
C ARG A 69 -14.44 16.67 4.49
N VAL A 70 -13.64 16.49 5.54
CA VAL A 70 -14.01 16.90 6.91
C VAL A 70 -14.09 18.44 7.05
N PHE A 71 -13.41 19.17 6.18
CA PHE A 71 -13.34 20.63 6.21
C PHE A 71 -14.31 21.34 5.26
N GLU A 72 -15.09 20.65 4.43
CA GLU A 72 -16.19 21.28 3.70
C GLU A 72 -17.30 21.67 4.70
N PRO A 73 -17.46 22.96 5.04
CA PRO A 73 -18.52 23.37 5.93
C PRO A 73 -19.82 23.18 5.15
N SER A 74 -20.77 22.43 5.72
CA SER A 74 -22.12 22.31 5.20
C SER A 74 -22.65 23.71 4.91
N THR A 75 -22.72 24.10 3.64
CA THR A 75 -23.22 25.42 3.20
C THR A 75 -24.75 25.52 3.35
N ASP A 76 -25.32 24.74 4.27
CA ASP A 76 -26.76 24.50 4.47
C ASP A 76 -27.36 25.39 5.58
N ASP A 77 -26.64 26.44 5.98
CA ASP A 77 -27.06 27.39 7.02
C ASP A 77 -27.16 28.84 6.48
N ARG A 78 -27.52 28.99 5.20
CA ARG A 78 -27.87 30.29 4.60
C ARG A 78 -29.26 30.26 3.99
N ASN A 79 -30.28 30.29 4.86
CA ASN A 79 -31.62 30.70 4.48
C ASN A 79 -32.29 31.50 5.61
N PRO A 80 -32.27 32.85 5.58
CA PRO A 80 -33.32 33.67 6.15
C PRO A 80 -34.40 34.03 5.12
#